data_AF-A0A6N9IX80-F1
#
_entry.id   AF-A0A6N9IX80-F1
#
_cell.length_a   1.000
_cell.length_b   1.000
_cell.length_c   1.000
_cell.angle_alpha   90.00
_cell.angle_beta   90.00
_cell.angle_gamma   90.00
#
_symmetry.space_group_name_H-M   'P 1'
#
loop_
_entity.id
_entity.type
_entity.pdbx_description
1 polymer ?
#
loop_
_entity_poly.entity_id
_entity_poly.type
_entity_poly.pdbx_seq_one_letter_code
_entity_poly.pdbx_strand_id
1 'polypeptide(L)'
;MGLVSPASAVSPDVVNIGVGTKGKYVVMNARLVDGFTEKIQEAINNGVPIGFTFEIELRQDNTAWVDSLISSNKVRHRVQFDSLKKIYRFTEIGKNVRRNIITRKKSRFQNLMLNLKDIPIAPIYKLDPNEKYYVRVKADLETDRFWFPFNYIFFFVPFSEFETSWAQTSPLAIDPDLDLSKQARGSRKKQRHISRDVIRSFNK
;
A
#
# COMPACT_ATOMS: atom_id res chain seq x y z
N MET A 1 -27.56 33.37 -15.41
CA MET A 1 -27.10 32.00 -15.77
C MET A 1 -25.73 31.80 -15.13
N GLY A 2 -25.67 31.14 -13.98
CA GLY A 2 -24.40 30.83 -13.33
C GLY A 2 -23.78 29.62 -14.00
N LEU A 3 -22.53 29.75 -14.45
CA LEU A 3 -21.71 28.62 -14.86
C LEU A 3 -21.48 27.74 -13.63
N VAL A 4 -22.18 26.61 -13.58
CA VAL A 4 -21.90 25.56 -12.60
C VAL A 4 -20.60 24.92 -13.04
N SER A 5 -19.49 25.20 -12.35
CA SER A 5 -18.25 24.45 -12.55
C SER A 5 -18.55 22.97 -12.31
N PRO A 6 -18.22 22.06 -13.24
CA PRO A 6 -18.32 20.64 -12.97
C PRO A 6 -17.39 20.33 -11.79
N ALA A 7 -17.93 19.68 -10.76
CA ALA A 7 -17.11 19.11 -9.70
C ALA A 7 -16.06 18.22 -10.36
N SER A 8 -14.77 18.53 -10.18
CA SER A 8 -13.68 17.68 -10.67
C SER A 8 -13.94 16.27 -10.17
N ALA A 9 -14.18 15.33 -11.10
CA ALA A 9 -14.29 13.93 -10.77
C ALA A 9 -12.95 13.50 -10.16
N VAL A 10 -12.96 13.16 -8.87
CA VAL A 10 -11.76 12.72 -8.16
C VAL A 10 -11.38 11.35 -8.73
N SER A 11 -10.25 11.28 -9.42
CA SER A 11 -9.73 10.04 -10.02
C SER A 11 -8.85 9.28 -9.02
N PRO A 12 -8.83 7.94 -9.05
CA PRO A 12 -7.96 7.15 -8.19
C PRO A 12 -6.49 7.47 -8.46
N ASP A 13 -5.69 7.51 -7.39
CA ASP A 13 -4.25 7.77 -7.50
C ASP A 13 -3.46 7.05 -6.40
N VAL A 14 -2.17 6.79 -6.64
CA VAL A 14 -1.28 6.17 -5.66
C VAL A 14 -0.34 7.22 -5.08
N VAL A 15 -0.41 7.41 -3.76
CA VAL A 15 0.30 8.45 -3.03
C VAL A 15 1.10 7.89 -1.87
N ASN A 16 1.92 8.75 -1.23
CA ASN A 16 2.71 8.43 -0.04
C ASN A 16 3.61 7.20 -0.23
N ILE A 17 4.28 7.15 -1.39
CA ILE A 17 5.25 6.10 -1.70
C ILE A 17 6.48 6.31 -0.84
N GLY A 18 6.77 5.34 0.02
CA GLY A 18 7.93 5.35 0.91
C GLY A 18 8.72 4.06 0.78
N VAL A 19 10.04 4.17 0.81
CA VAL A 19 10.96 3.03 0.76
C VAL A 19 11.66 2.90 2.12
N GLY A 20 11.88 1.68 2.54
CA GLY A 20 12.65 1.35 3.74
C GLY A 20 13.23 -0.05 3.64
N THR A 21 13.74 -0.54 4.76
CA THR A 21 14.26 -1.91 4.86
C THR A 21 13.49 -2.71 5.91
N LYS A 22 13.50 -4.03 5.75
CA LYS A 22 12.92 -4.96 6.72
C LYS A 22 13.65 -6.29 6.63
N GLY A 23 14.49 -6.57 7.63
CA GLY A 23 15.38 -7.71 7.57
C GLY A 23 16.34 -7.57 6.38
N LYS A 24 16.36 -8.56 5.48
CA LYS A 24 17.25 -8.58 4.30
C LYS A 24 16.62 -8.01 3.02
N TYR A 25 15.46 -7.37 3.13
CA TYR A 25 14.71 -6.84 1.99
C TYR A 25 14.54 -5.33 2.06
N VAL A 26 14.61 -4.70 0.90
CA VAL A 26 14.00 -3.40 0.66
C VAL A 26 12.50 -3.61 0.54
N VAL A 27 11.75 -2.82 1.29
CA VAL A 27 10.29 -2.81 1.30
C VAL A 27 9.76 -1.44 0.92
N MET A 28 8.53 -1.41 0.42
CA MET A 28 7.81 -0.16 0.21
C MET A 28 6.48 -0.10 0.94
N ASN A 29 6.02 1.13 1.11
CA ASN A 29 4.67 1.49 1.52
C ASN A 29 4.07 2.44 0.48
N ALA A 30 2.77 2.35 0.25
CA ALA A 30 2.02 3.33 -0.54
C ALA A 30 0.54 3.25 -0.19
N ARG A 31 -0.22 4.24 -0.64
CA ARG A 31 -1.66 4.33 -0.42
C ARG A 31 -2.38 4.64 -1.71
N LEU A 32 -3.40 3.85 -2.02
CA LEU A 32 -4.39 4.19 -3.02
C LEU A 32 -5.42 5.15 -2.42
N VAL A 33 -5.55 6.33 -3.00
CA VAL A 33 -6.62 7.29 -2.67
C VAL A 33 -7.72 7.20 -3.70
N ASP A 34 -8.93 7.55 -3.26
CA ASP A 34 -10.13 7.59 -4.10
C ASP A 34 -10.46 6.28 -4.83
N GLY A 35 -9.93 5.16 -4.31
CA GLY A 35 -10.11 3.85 -4.90
C GLY A 35 -11.49 3.21 -4.68
N PHE A 36 -12.33 3.77 -3.80
CA PHE A 36 -13.66 3.24 -3.50
C PHE A 36 -14.77 4.16 -4.00
N THR A 37 -15.12 4.03 -5.28
CA THR A 37 -16.34 4.65 -5.82
C THR A 37 -17.59 4.06 -5.16
N GLU A 38 -18.71 4.78 -5.23
CA GLU A 38 -20.00 4.30 -4.70
C GLU A 38 -20.38 2.93 -5.28
N LYS A 39 -20.17 2.74 -6.59
CA LYS A 39 -20.42 1.47 -7.28
C LYS A 39 -19.56 0.32 -6.74
N ILE A 40 -18.27 0.57 -6.48
CA ILE A 40 -17.40 -0.45 -5.86
C ILE A 40 -17.92 -0.80 -4.45
N GLN A 41 -18.31 0.20 -3.66
CA GLN A 41 -18.80 -0.03 -2.30
C GLN A 41 -20.11 -0.82 -2.31
N GLU A 42 -21.03 -0.49 -3.20
CA GLU A 42 -22.30 -1.20 -3.38
C GLU A 42 -22.07 -2.66 -3.79
N ALA A 43 -21.21 -2.90 -4.78
CA ALA A 43 -20.85 -4.25 -5.20
C ALA A 43 -20.30 -5.08 -4.02
N ILE A 44 -19.37 -4.52 -3.24
CA ILE A 44 -18.84 -5.23 -2.06
C ILE A 44 -19.96 -5.53 -1.05
N ASN A 45 -20.85 -4.58 -0.76
CA ASN A 45 -21.96 -4.80 0.17
C ASN A 45 -22.93 -5.89 -0.32
N ASN A 46 -23.07 -6.04 -1.64
CA ASN A 46 -23.84 -7.10 -2.29
C ASN A 46 -23.10 -8.45 -2.34
N GLY A 47 -21.90 -8.55 -1.75
CA GLY A 47 -21.13 -9.79 -1.65
C GLY A 47 -20.25 -10.07 -2.85
N VAL A 48 -20.11 -9.11 -3.76
CA VAL A 48 -19.30 -9.23 -4.97
C VAL A 48 -17.82 -9.17 -4.60
N PRO A 49 -17.02 -10.16 -5.01
CA PRO A 49 -15.57 -10.09 -4.83
C PRO A 49 -14.98 -8.95 -5.64
N ILE A 50 -14.22 -8.07 -4.99
CA ILE A 50 -13.51 -6.97 -5.64
C ILE A 50 -12.01 -7.08 -5.36
N GLY A 51 -11.18 -6.82 -6.36
CA GLY A 51 -9.73 -6.80 -6.23
C GLY A 51 -9.07 -5.50 -6.70
N PHE A 52 -7.96 -5.12 -6.07
CA PHE A 52 -6.98 -4.19 -6.63
C PHE A 52 -5.68 -4.94 -6.92
N THR A 53 -5.12 -4.72 -8.10
CA THR A 53 -3.79 -5.18 -8.46
C THR A 53 -2.84 -4.01 -8.44
N PHE A 54 -1.76 -4.14 -7.68
CA PHE A 54 -0.68 -3.17 -7.59
C PHE A 54 0.53 -3.71 -8.35
N GLU A 55 0.95 -3.00 -9.39
CA GLU A 55 2.19 -3.27 -10.09
C GLU A 55 3.28 -2.38 -9.53
N ILE A 56 4.34 -2.99 -9.03
CA ILE A 56 5.43 -2.31 -8.33
C ILE A 56 6.73 -2.65 -9.04
N GLU A 57 7.51 -1.61 -9.34
CA GLU A 57 8.83 -1.75 -9.95
C GLU A 57 9.87 -0.98 -9.15
N LEU A 58 11.02 -1.62 -8.94
CA LEU A 58 12.26 -0.96 -8.54
C LEU A 58 13.14 -0.82 -9.77
N ARG A 59 13.55 0.42 -10.04
CA ARG A 59 14.38 0.76 -11.20
C ARG A 59 15.64 1.47 -10.73
N GLN A 60 16.73 1.26 -11.47
CA GLN A 60 17.97 2.01 -11.31
C GLN A 60 17.90 3.25 -12.21
N ASP A 61 18.22 4.40 -11.61
CA ASP A 61 18.28 5.69 -12.27
C ASP A 61 19.58 5.77 -13.07
N ASN A 62 19.48 5.63 -14.39
CA ASN A 62 20.62 5.60 -15.30
C ASN A 62 20.74 6.97 -15.98
N THR A 63 21.72 7.78 -15.59
CA THR A 63 21.86 9.14 -16.15
C THR A 63 22.21 9.16 -17.65
N ALA A 64 22.70 8.05 -18.21
CA ALA A 64 23.20 7.98 -19.59
C ALA A 64 22.37 7.06 -20.53
N TRP A 65 21.36 6.34 -20.03
CA TRP A 65 20.61 5.33 -20.81
C TRP A 65 19.18 5.17 -20.27
N VAL A 66 18.37 4.29 -20.88
CA VAL A 66 17.08 3.90 -20.30
C VAL A 66 17.29 3.27 -18.92
N ASP A 67 16.54 3.73 -17.93
CA ASP A 67 16.53 3.18 -16.58
C ASP A 67 16.32 1.67 -16.59
N SER A 68 17.10 0.93 -15.80
CA SER A 68 17.05 -0.53 -15.79
C SER A 68 16.04 -1.04 -14.75
N LEU A 69 15.20 -2.00 -15.15
CA LEU A 69 14.32 -2.70 -14.22
C LEU A 69 15.15 -3.68 -13.38
N ILE A 70 15.23 -3.42 -12.07
CA ILE A 70 15.99 -4.27 -11.13
C ILE A 70 15.12 -5.40 -10.60
N SER A 71 13.87 -5.09 -10.26
CA SER A 71 12.91 -6.08 -9.81
C SER A 71 11.49 -5.55 -9.90
N SER A 72 10.52 -6.46 -9.95
CA SER A 72 9.11 -6.14 -9.86
C SER A 72 8.38 -7.06 -8.88
N ASN A 73 7.28 -6.54 -8.34
CA ASN A 73 6.32 -7.31 -7.56
C ASN A 73 4.89 -6.93 -8.01
N LYS A 74 4.03 -7.92 -8.12
CA LYS A 74 2.59 -7.74 -8.37
C LYS A 74 1.87 -8.18 -7.12
N VAL A 75 1.24 -7.24 -6.43
CA VAL A 75 0.51 -7.50 -5.18
C VAL A 75 -0.97 -7.30 -5.43
N ARG A 76 -1.76 -8.29 -5.02
CA ARG A 76 -3.19 -8.33 -5.24
C ARG A 76 -3.93 -8.33 -3.93
N HIS A 77 -4.77 -7.32 -3.74
CA HIS A 77 -5.67 -7.17 -2.62
C HIS A 77 -7.04 -7.59 -3.08
N ARG A 78 -7.71 -8.52 -2.38
CA ARG A 78 -9.11 -8.87 -2.65
C ARG A 78 -9.94 -8.76 -1.39
N VAL A 79 -11.20 -8.37 -1.57
CA VAL A 79 -12.20 -8.41 -0.52
C VAL A 79 -13.49 -9.06 -1.02
N GLN A 80 -14.12 -9.84 -0.14
CA GLN A 80 -15.48 -10.32 -0.33
C GLN A 80 -16.26 -10.16 0.97
N PHE A 81 -17.49 -9.66 0.87
CA PHE A 81 -18.42 -9.62 2.00
C PHE A 81 -19.28 -10.89 2.04
N ASP A 82 -19.33 -11.52 3.20
CA ASP A 82 -20.22 -12.64 3.49
C ASP A 82 -21.47 -12.08 4.18
N SER A 83 -22.57 -12.00 3.43
CA SER A 83 -23.82 -11.35 3.86
C SER A 83 -24.55 -12.11 4.97
N LEU A 84 -24.36 -13.44 5.05
CA LEU A 84 -24.91 -14.29 6.09
C LEU A 84 -24.16 -14.09 7.41
N LYS A 85 -22.82 -14.13 7.35
CA LYS A 85 -21.97 -14.00 8.54
C LYS A 85 -21.67 -12.55 8.92
N LYS A 86 -22.02 -11.58 8.07
CA LYS A 86 -21.73 -10.14 8.21
C LYS A 86 -20.24 -9.87 8.46
N ILE A 87 -19.38 -10.43 7.61
CA ILE A 87 -17.91 -10.30 7.70
C ILE A 87 -17.29 -10.05 6.33
N TYR A 88 -16.22 -9.27 6.32
CA TYR A 88 -15.34 -9.08 5.17
C TYR A 88 -14.16 -10.05 5.25
N ARG A 89 -13.86 -10.71 4.13
CA ARG A 89 -12.68 -11.55 3.93
C ARG A 89 -11.72 -10.81 3.05
N PHE A 90 -10.55 -10.48 3.59
CA PHE A 90 -9.48 -9.81 2.87
C PHE A 90 -8.34 -10.79 2.60
N THR A 91 -7.80 -10.76 1.40
CA THR A 91 -6.59 -11.50 1.02
C THR A 91 -5.59 -10.57 0.33
N GLU A 92 -4.32 -10.67 0.70
CA GLU A 92 -3.18 -9.99 0.09
C GLU A 92 -2.22 -11.06 -0.43
N ILE A 93 -1.94 -11.07 -1.73
CA ILE A 93 -1.10 -12.09 -2.37
C ILE A 93 -0.12 -11.41 -3.32
N GLY A 94 1.15 -11.74 -3.21
CA GLY A 94 2.20 -11.28 -4.13
C GLY A 94 3.49 -12.06 -3.90
N LYS A 95 4.57 -11.67 -4.58
CA LYS A 95 5.89 -12.30 -4.37
C LYS A 95 6.35 -12.02 -2.93
N ASN A 96 6.58 -13.07 -2.16
CA ASN A 96 6.93 -12.99 -0.72
C ASN A 96 5.90 -12.24 0.14
N VAL A 97 4.63 -12.17 -0.29
CA VAL A 97 3.52 -11.56 0.45
C VAL A 97 2.34 -12.50 0.44
N ARG A 98 1.86 -12.88 1.63
CA ARG A 98 0.60 -13.62 1.79
C ARG A 98 -0.05 -13.27 3.11
N ARG A 99 -1.27 -12.73 3.07
CA ARG A 99 -2.03 -12.38 4.27
C ARG A 99 -3.51 -12.64 4.05
N ASN A 100 -4.16 -13.25 5.05
CA ASN A 100 -5.61 -13.43 5.08
C ASN A 100 -6.15 -12.82 6.36
N ILE A 101 -7.13 -11.93 6.27
CA ILE A 101 -7.75 -11.26 7.43
C ILE A 101 -9.26 -11.33 7.30
N ILE A 102 -9.93 -11.59 8.42
CA ILE A 102 -11.38 -11.46 8.56
C ILE A 102 -11.69 -10.28 9.48
N THR A 103 -12.66 -9.46 9.10
CA THR A 103 -13.10 -8.31 9.92
C THR A 103 -14.58 -8.05 9.74
N ARG A 104 -15.26 -7.60 10.81
CA ARG A 104 -16.63 -7.05 10.75
C ARG A 104 -16.65 -5.55 10.42
N LYS A 105 -15.53 -4.85 10.63
CA LYS A 105 -15.44 -3.39 10.51
C LYS A 105 -15.17 -2.97 9.06
N LYS A 106 -16.09 -2.18 8.47
CA LYS A 106 -15.96 -1.59 7.13
C LYS A 106 -14.66 -0.80 6.98
N SER A 107 -14.40 0.13 7.89
CA SER A 107 -13.17 0.95 7.89
C SER A 107 -11.89 0.13 7.90
N ARG A 108 -11.88 -1.03 8.57
CA ARG A 108 -10.70 -1.89 8.63
C ARG A 108 -10.41 -2.59 7.30
N PHE A 109 -11.41 -3.12 6.61
CA PHE A 109 -11.13 -3.75 5.31
C PHE A 109 -10.78 -2.70 4.26
N GLN A 110 -11.41 -1.52 4.29
CA GLN A 110 -11.08 -0.44 3.36
C GLN A 110 -9.62 -0.01 3.54
N ASN A 111 -9.18 0.15 4.79
CA ASN A 111 -7.78 0.43 5.10
C ASN A 111 -6.84 -0.68 4.57
N LEU A 112 -7.20 -1.95 4.74
CA LEU A 112 -6.42 -3.07 4.21
C LEU A 112 -6.35 -3.07 2.68
N MET A 113 -7.46 -2.80 2.00
CA MET A 113 -7.54 -2.76 0.53
C MET A 113 -6.71 -1.61 -0.06
N LEU A 114 -6.69 -0.45 0.59
CA LEU A 114 -6.06 0.77 0.05
C LEU A 114 -4.59 0.96 0.42
N ASN A 115 -4.04 0.21 1.37
CA ASN A 115 -2.67 0.46 1.86
C ASN A 115 -1.76 -0.72 1.57
N LEU A 116 -0.71 -0.46 0.81
CA LEU A 116 0.44 -1.34 0.67
C LEU A 116 1.35 -1.11 1.87
N LYS A 117 1.64 -2.17 2.63
CA LYS A 117 2.49 -2.07 3.82
C LYS A 117 3.58 -3.13 3.82
N ASP A 118 4.83 -2.67 3.96
CA ASP A 118 6.05 -3.48 4.01
C ASP A 118 6.15 -4.46 2.83
N ILE A 119 5.78 -4.02 1.62
CA ILE A 119 5.81 -4.88 0.44
C ILE A 119 7.26 -5.09 0.01
N PRO A 120 7.78 -6.32 0.00
CA PRO A 120 9.14 -6.61 -0.41
C PRO A 120 9.30 -6.41 -1.91
N ILE A 121 10.32 -5.65 -2.31
CA ILE A 121 10.60 -5.39 -3.72
C ILE A 121 11.88 -6.10 -4.16
N ALA A 122 12.98 -5.92 -3.42
CA ALA A 122 14.27 -6.55 -3.71
C ALA A 122 15.00 -6.98 -2.43
N PRO A 123 15.76 -8.09 -2.47
CA PRO A 123 16.77 -8.34 -1.45
C PRO A 123 17.86 -7.27 -1.51
N ILE A 124 18.32 -6.81 -0.34
CA ILE A 124 19.30 -5.71 -0.22
C ILE A 124 20.62 -6.06 -0.93
N TYR A 125 21.06 -7.32 -0.85
CA TYR A 125 22.32 -7.77 -1.49
C TYR A 125 22.35 -7.66 -3.02
N LYS A 126 21.20 -7.40 -3.67
CA LYS A 126 21.11 -7.19 -5.12
C LYS A 126 21.28 -5.72 -5.52
N LEU A 127 21.44 -4.81 -4.57
CA LEU A 127 21.52 -3.38 -4.81
C LEU A 127 22.95 -2.91 -4.53
N ASP A 128 23.45 -2.03 -5.39
CA ASP A 128 24.70 -1.33 -5.17
C ASP A 128 24.42 -0.05 -4.35
N PRO A 129 25.01 0.11 -3.16
CA PRO A 129 24.78 1.28 -2.32
C PRO A 129 25.27 2.60 -2.93
N ASN A 130 26.12 2.56 -3.96
CA ASN A 130 26.60 3.76 -4.66
C ASN A 130 25.66 4.22 -5.78
N GLU A 131 24.69 3.38 -6.15
CA GLU A 131 23.74 3.64 -7.22
C GLU A 131 22.44 4.22 -6.69
N LYS A 132 21.72 4.94 -7.56
CA LYS A 132 20.42 5.53 -7.23
C LYS A 132 19.30 4.67 -7.79
N TYR A 133 18.26 4.50 -6.99
CA TYR A 133 17.09 3.74 -7.36
C TYR A 133 15.81 4.52 -7.07
N TYR A 134 14.76 4.25 -7.82
CA TYR A 134 13.42 4.72 -7.50
C TYR A 134 12.42 3.58 -7.58
N VAL A 135 11.33 3.73 -6.82
CA VAL A 135 10.19 2.81 -6.87
C VAL A 135 9.06 3.52 -7.58
N ARG A 136 8.44 2.82 -8.53
CA ARG A 136 7.18 3.24 -9.13
C ARG A 136 6.10 2.20 -8.89
N VAL A 137 4.88 2.68 -8.70
CA VAL A 137 3.71 1.85 -8.45
C VAL A 137 2.51 2.41 -9.23
N LYS A 138 1.71 1.50 -9.77
CA LYS A 138 0.37 1.80 -10.27
C LYS A 138 -0.63 0.80 -9.72
N ALA A 139 -1.90 1.18 -9.70
CA ALA A 139 -3.00 0.33 -9.28
C ALA A 139 -4.03 0.18 -10.40
N ASP A 140 -4.62 -1.00 -10.47
CA ASP A 140 -5.69 -1.36 -11.40
C ASP A 140 -6.79 -2.08 -10.61
N LEU A 141 -8.05 -1.88 -10.99
CA LEU A 141 -9.16 -2.64 -10.43
C LEU A 141 -9.25 -3.98 -11.15
N GLU A 142 -8.96 -5.03 -10.39
CA GLU A 142 -9.22 -6.37 -10.88
C GLU A 142 -10.68 -6.75 -10.60
N THR A 143 -11.46 -6.77 -11.68
CA THR A 143 -12.65 -7.60 -11.76
C THR A 143 -12.24 -8.91 -12.41
N ASP A 144 -12.00 -9.95 -11.60
CA ASP A 144 -11.80 -11.28 -12.16
C ASP A 144 -13.01 -11.59 -13.06
N ARG A 145 -12.75 -11.86 -14.35
CA ARG A 145 -13.75 -12.46 -15.24
C ARG A 145 -14.09 -13.83 -14.66
N PHE A 146 -15.17 -13.90 -13.90
CA PHE A 146 -15.62 -15.16 -13.30
C PHE A 146 -15.93 -16.19 -14.39
N TRP A 147 -15.57 -17.44 -14.10
CA TRP A 147 -15.98 -18.62 -14.85
C TRP A 147 -17.50 -18.85 -14.65
N PHE A 148 -18.18 -19.27 -15.73
CA PHE A 148 -19.59 -19.69 -15.83
C PHE A 148 -20.14 -20.52 -14.64
N PRO A 149 -21.47 -20.54 -14.35
CA PRO A 149 -22.56 -20.01 -15.19
C PRO A 149 -23.36 -18.82 -14.62
N PHE A 150 -22.94 -18.19 -13.51
CA PHE A 150 -23.71 -17.09 -12.90
C PHE A 150 -23.28 -15.68 -13.36
N ASN A 151 -23.14 -15.48 -14.67
CA ASN A 151 -22.74 -14.19 -15.28
C ASN A 151 -23.83 -13.08 -15.24
N TYR A 152 -24.82 -13.16 -14.35
CA TYR A 152 -26.09 -12.45 -14.56
C TYR A 152 -26.17 -10.99 -14.09
N ILE A 153 -25.16 -10.35 -13.47
CA ILE A 153 -25.34 -8.96 -12.98
C ILE A 153 -24.14 -8.00 -13.15
N PHE A 154 -22.97 -8.41 -13.68
CA PHE A 154 -21.81 -7.50 -13.79
C PHE A 154 -21.62 -6.79 -15.14
N PHE A 155 -22.62 -6.81 -16.01
CA PHE A 155 -22.60 -5.99 -17.23
C PHE A 155 -22.82 -4.48 -16.97
N PHE A 156 -23.16 -4.08 -15.75
CA PHE A 156 -23.56 -2.69 -15.43
C PHE A 156 -22.52 -1.87 -14.69
N VAL A 157 -21.33 -2.42 -14.40
CA VAL A 157 -20.29 -1.64 -13.73
C VAL A 157 -19.18 -1.32 -14.73
N PRO A 158 -19.16 -0.10 -15.31
CA PRO A 158 -18.08 0.34 -16.16
C PRO A 158 -16.90 0.66 -15.24
N PHE A 159 -16.20 -0.36 -14.77
CA PHE A 159 -14.91 -0.18 -14.11
C PHE A 159 -13.78 0.04 -15.13
N SER A 160 -14.12 0.21 -16.41
CA SER A 160 -13.19 0.25 -17.55
C SER A 160 -12.17 1.41 -17.51
N GLU A 161 -12.27 2.32 -16.54
CA GLU A 161 -11.36 3.45 -16.37
C GLU A 161 -10.65 3.44 -15.00
N PHE A 162 -10.77 2.38 -14.20
CA PHE A 162 -10.01 2.30 -12.94
C PHE A 162 -8.59 1.80 -13.22
N GLU A 163 -7.76 2.67 -13.75
CA GLU A 163 -6.31 2.51 -13.77
C GLU A 163 -5.68 3.80 -13.29
N THR A 164 -4.72 3.70 -12.37
CA THR A 164 -3.92 4.86 -11.97
C THR A 164 -2.73 5.01 -12.92
N SER A 165 -2.30 6.24 -13.14
CA SER A 165 -0.97 6.50 -13.67
C SER A 165 0.11 5.90 -12.76
N TRP A 166 1.32 5.74 -13.31
CA TRP A 166 2.49 5.43 -12.49
C TRP A 166 2.81 6.61 -11.58
N ALA A 167 2.82 6.34 -10.27
CA ALA A 167 3.38 7.25 -9.27
C ALA A 167 4.76 6.73 -8.84
N GLN A 168 5.71 7.63 -8.56
CA GLN A 168 7.10 7.25 -8.28
C GLN A 168 7.74 8.07 -7.15
N THR A 169 8.74 7.49 -6.49
CA THR A 169 9.60 8.23 -5.56
C THR A 169 10.63 9.07 -6.32
N SER A 170 11.21 10.06 -5.65
CA SER A 170 12.50 10.61 -6.08
C SER A 170 13.58 9.51 -6.04
N PRO A 171 14.57 9.54 -6.94
CA PRO A 171 15.72 8.63 -6.85
C PRO A 171 16.44 8.76 -5.51
N LEU A 172 16.75 7.63 -4.88
CA LEU A 172 17.46 7.55 -3.61
C LEU A 172 18.52 6.44 -3.64
N ALA A 173 19.63 6.66 -2.93
CA ALA A 173 20.55 5.58 -2.60
C ALA A 173 19.91 4.72 -1.50
N ILE A 174 19.93 3.40 -1.68
CA ILE A 174 19.37 2.45 -0.71
C ILE A 174 20.54 1.90 0.10
N ASP A 175 20.89 2.61 1.17
CA ASP A 175 21.90 2.18 2.12
C ASP A 175 21.32 1.09 3.05
N PRO A 176 21.90 -0.13 3.08
CA PRO A 176 21.52 -1.21 3.98
C PRO A 176 21.47 -0.82 5.47
N ASP A 177 22.31 0.13 5.88
CA ASP A 177 22.56 0.47 7.29
C ASP A 177 21.64 1.60 7.81
N LEU A 178 20.79 2.17 6.95
CA LEU A 178 19.86 3.26 7.31
C LEU A 178 18.91 2.89 8.47
N ASP A 179 18.50 1.63 8.58
CA ASP A 179 17.59 1.19 9.67
C ASP A 179 18.30 1.03 11.02
N LEU A 180 19.59 0.65 11.05
CA LEU A 180 20.37 0.51 12.28
C LEU A 180 20.46 1.85 13.02
N SER A 181 20.61 2.94 12.25
CA SER A 181 20.70 4.30 12.80
C SER A 181 19.37 4.82 13.37
N LYS A 182 18.23 4.49 12.73
CA LYS A 182 16.89 4.92 13.17
C LYS A 182 16.42 4.18 14.43
N GLN A 183 16.66 2.87 14.53
CA GLN A 183 16.36 2.10 15.75
C GLN A 183 17.21 2.57 16.94
N ALA A 184 18.49 2.86 16.73
CA ALA A 184 19.37 3.38 17.78
C ALA A 184 18.94 4.77 18.29
N ARG A 185 18.44 5.65 17.40
CA ARG A 185 17.91 6.97 17.78
C ARG A 185 16.58 6.89 18.54
N GLY A 186 15.69 5.96 18.17
CA GLY A 186 14.42 5.73 18.87
C GLY A 186 14.59 5.22 20.31
N SER A 187 15.59 4.35 20.54
CA SER A 187 15.88 3.81 21.88
C SER A 187 16.45 4.86 22.84
N ARG A 188 17.30 5.78 22.36
CA ARG A 188 17.90 6.84 23.21
C ARG A 188 16.90 7.85 23.77
N LYS A 189 15.76 8.07 23.10
CA LYS A 189 14.77 9.06 23.54
C LYS A 189 13.91 8.58 24.73
N LYS A 190 13.87 7.27 25.01
CA LYS A 190 13.03 6.69 26.07
C LYS A 190 13.74 6.56 27.44
N GLN A 191 15.06 6.77 27.50
CA GLN A 191 15.85 6.56 28.72
C GLN A 191 16.08 7.82 29.57
N ARG A 192 15.64 9.00 29.11
CA ARG A 192 16.06 10.29 29.71
C ARG A 192 15.06 10.93 30.69
N HIS A 193 14.12 10.17 31.24
CA HIS A 193 13.11 10.73 32.15
C HIS A 193 12.85 9.90 33.41
N ILE A 194 13.90 9.51 34.14
CA ILE A 194 13.80 9.24 35.59
C ILE A 194 15.09 9.75 36.24
N SER A 195 15.09 10.99 36.73
CA SER A 195 15.96 11.39 37.83
C SER A 195 15.09 11.67 39.04
N ARG A 196 15.50 11.06 40.14
CA ARG A 196 14.87 11.03 41.44
C ARG A 196 15.09 12.38 42.10
N ASP A 197 14.03 13.00 42.59
CA ASP A 197 14.13 13.95 43.69
C ASP A 197 13.47 13.32 44.92
N VAL A 198 14.33 12.80 45.79
CA VAL A 198 14.02 12.52 47.19
C VAL A 198 14.74 13.61 47.98
N ILE A 199 14.01 14.62 48.43
CA ILE A 199 14.47 15.50 49.49
C ILE A 199 13.49 15.37 50.65
N ARG A 200 13.95 14.66 51.68
CA ARG A 200 13.38 14.68 53.02
C ARG A 200 13.78 16.00 53.68
N SER A 201 12.84 16.66 54.36
CA SER A 201 13.17 17.42 55.56
C SER A 201 12.01 17.34 56.55
N PHE A 202 12.36 16.88 57.75
CA PHE A 202 11.60 17.02 58.98
C PHE A 202 11.78 18.45 59.50
N ASN A 203 10.73 19.06 60.06
CA ASN A 203 10.80 19.57 61.44
C ASN A 203 9.43 19.92 62.03
N LYS A 204 9.43 19.90 63.37
CA LYS A 204 8.34 20.06 64.36
C LYS A 204 7.30 21.14 64.11
#